data_AF-A0A0A9DKT7-F1
#
_entry.id   AF-A0A0A9DKT7-F1
#
_cell.length_a   1.000
_cell.length_b   1.000
_cell.length_c   1.000
_cell.angle_alpha   90.00
_cell.angle_beta   90.00
_cell.angle_gamma   90.00
#
_symmetry.space_group_name_H-M   'P 1'
#
loop_
_entity.id
_entity.type
_entity.pdbx_description
1 polymer ?
#
loop_
_entity_poly.entity_id
_entity_poly.type
_entity_poly.pdbx_seq_one_letter_code
_entity_poly.pdbx_strand_id
1 'polypeptide(L)' 'MKGQLTYGKIGEWRFDKRSYLRSPPPRNLSLPPPGVPESVVTLVKMVNEATANIPGWDDER' A
#
# COMPACT_ATOMS: atom_id res chain seq x y z
N MET A 1 10.60 -25.63 4.47
CA MET A 1 10.87 -24.42 5.28
C MET A 1 9.77 -24.26 6.32
N LYS A 2 10.10 -24.10 7.61
CA LYS A 2 9.11 -23.72 8.63
C LYS A 2 9.04 -22.19 8.66
N GLY A 3 7.89 -21.61 8.31
CA GLY A 3 7.67 -20.17 8.46
C GLY A 3 7.60 -19.80 9.93
N GLN A 4 8.34 -18.77 10.34
CA GLN A 4 8.35 -18.27 11.72
C GLN A 4 7.31 -17.14 11.84
N LEU A 5 6.37 -17.26 12.78
CA LEU A 5 5.37 -16.22 13.03
C LEU A 5 6.04 -14.97 13.62
N THR A 6 5.90 -13.83 12.96
CA THR A 6 6.50 -12.54 13.34
C THR A 6 5.42 -11.53 13.72
N TYR A 7 4.62 -11.85 14.75
CA TYR A 7 3.63 -10.90 15.28
C TYR A 7 4.29 -9.56 15.63
N GLY A 8 3.64 -8.46 15.21
CA GLY A 8 4.10 -7.11 15.51
C GLY A 8 5.30 -6.62 14.68
N LYS A 9 5.92 -7.45 13.84
CA LYS A 9 6.99 -6.97 12.94
C LYS A 9 6.37 -6.38 11.68
N ILE A 10 6.43 -5.06 11.57
CA ILE A 10 6.21 -4.34 10.31
C ILE A 10 7.57 -4.32 9.60
N GLY A 11 7.63 -4.83 8.37
CA GLY A 11 8.83 -4.74 7.55
C GLY A 11 9.16 -3.28 7.22
N GLU A 12 10.33 -3.04 6.61
CA GLU A 12 10.74 -1.70 6.15
C GLU A 12 9.68 -1.01 5.27
N TRP A 13 8.84 -1.81 4.62
CA TRP A 13 7.73 -1.35 3.83
C TRP A 13 6.48 -2.17 4.09
N ARG A 14 5.33 -1.49 4.17
CA ARG A 14 4.01 -2.10 4.30
C ARG A 14 2.94 -1.17 3.72
N PHE A 15 2.04 -1.76 2.94
CA PHE A 15 0.73 -1.17 2.65
C PHE A 15 -0.36 -2.10 3.18
N ASP A 16 -1.20 -1.61 4.09
CA ASP A 16 -2.34 -2.36 4.63
C ASP A 16 -3.63 -1.57 4.43
N LYS A 17 -4.52 -2.10 3.57
CA LYS A 17 -5.83 -1.51 3.31
C LYS A 17 -6.67 -1.35 4.58
N ARG A 18 -6.49 -2.19 5.59
CA ARG A 18 -7.26 -2.15 6.85
C ARG A 18 -6.88 -0.94 7.71
N SER A 19 -5.73 -0.31 7.47
CA SER A 19 -5.38 0.95 8.11
C SER A 19 -6.24 2.13 7.60
N TYR A 20 -6.88 1.98 6.45
CA TYR A 20 -7.63 3.02 5.74
C TYR A 20 -9.14 2.68 5.69
N LEU A 21 -9.70 2.25 6.83
CA LEU A 21 -11.12 1.91 6.92
C LEU A 21 -12.05 3.12 6.98
N ARG A 22 -11.57 4.24 7.51
CA ARG A 22 -12.36 5.46 7.76
C ARG A 22 -12.07 6.60 6.80
N SER A 23 -10.90 6.57 6.17
CA SER A 23 -10.45 7.56 5.21
C SER A 23 -9.76 6.85 4.06
N PRO A 24 -9.76 7.45 2.86
CA PRO A 24 -9.04 6.91 1.72
C PRO A 24 -7.52 6.85 1.99
N PRO A 25 -6.79 5.88 1.41
CA PRO A 25 -5.34 5.85 1.54
C PRO A 25 -4.69 7.08 0.91
N PRO A 26 -3.51 7.51 1.42
CA PRO A 26 -2.82 8.69 0.92
C PRO A 26 -2.38 8.49 -0.53
N ARG A 27 -2.32 9.59 -1.29
CA ARG A 27 -1.72 9.60 -2.62
C ARG A 27 -0.21 9.36 -2.53
N ASN A 28 0.37 8.89 -3.64
CA ASN A 28 1.82 8.70 -3.79
C ASN A 28 2.42 7.77 -2.73
N LEU A 29 1.83 6.58 -2.56
CA LEU A 29 2.39 5.51 -1.75
C LEU A 29 3.83 5.21 -2.19
N SER A 30 4.72 5.00 -1.22
CA SER A 30 6.10 4.59 -1.50
C SER A 30 6.11 3.24 -2.23
N LEU A 31 7.02 3.09 -3.18
CA LEU A 31 7.21 1.81 -3.85
C LEU A 31 7.83 0.79 -2.87
N PRO A 32 7.47 -0.50 -2.99
CA PRO A 32 8.06 -1.53 -2.17
C PRO A 32 9.56 -1.71 -2.50
N PRO A 33 10.38 -2.21 -1.55
CA PRO A 33 11.83 -2.33 -1.71
C PRO A 33 12.20 -3.33 -2.82
N PRO A 34 13.45 -3.34 -3.33
CA PRO A 34 13.89 -4.34 -4.29
C PRO A 34 13.73 -5.78 -3.77
N GLY A 35 13.32 -6.71 -4.63
CA GLY A 35 13.19 -8.15 -4.31
C GLY A 35 11.76 -8.62 -4.00
N VAL A 36 10.77 -7.73 -3.93
CA VAL A 36 9.34 -8.11 -3.89
C VAL A 36 8.87 -8.46 -5.31
N PRO A 37 7.84 -9.32 -5.48
CA PRO A 37 7.35 -9.67 -6.81
C PRO A 37 6.89 -8.45 -7.60
N GLU A 38 7.14 -8.46 -8.92
CA GLU A 38 6.77 -7.37 -9.82
C GLU A 38 5.28 -7.04 -9.76
N SER A 39 4.42 -8.05 -9.58
CA SER A 39 2.99 -7.86 -9.41
C SER A 39 2.63 -6.92 -8.26
N VAL A 40 3.40 -6.93 -7.17
CA VAL A 40 3.21 -6.02 -6.03
C VAL A 40 3.63 -4.59 -6.42
N VAL A 41 4.77 -4.44 -7.11
CA VAL A 41 5.23 -3.13 -7.60
C VAL A 41 4.20 -2.52 -8.55
N THR A 42 3.70 -3.32 -9.49
CA THR A 42 2.68 -2.90 -10.46
C THR A 42 1.38 -2.51 -9.78
N LEU A 43 0.92 -3.28 -8.78
CA LEU A 43 -0.25 -2.92 -7.98
C LEU A 43 -0.09 -1.54 -7.34
N VAL A 44 1.05 -1.26 -6.68
CA VAL A 44 1.28 0.02 -6.00
C VAL A 44 1.31 1.18 -7.02
N LYS A 45 1.91 0.97 -8.20
CA LYS A 45 1.89 1.96 -9.29
C LYS A 45 0.47 2.27 -9.75
N MET A 46 -0.36 1.25 -9.99
CA MET A 46 -1.75 1.42 -10.40
C MET A 46 -2.58 2.14 -9.32
N VAL A 47 -2.34 1.85 -8.04
CA VAL A 47 -2.99 2.58 -6.95
C VAL A 47 -2.58 4.05 -6.97
N ASN A 48 -1.29 4.35 -7.11
CA ASN A 48 -0.81 5.74 -7.21
C ASN A 48 -1.41 6.47 -8.41
N GLU A 49 -1.46 5.85 -9.58
CA GLU A 49 -2.10 6.40 -10.76
C GLU A 49 -3.59 6.67 -10.53
N ALA A 50 -4.32 5.70 -9.98
CA ALA A 50 -5.76 5.85 -9.71
C ALA A 50 -6.03 6.98 -8.71
N THR A 51 -5.33 6.98 -7.57
CA THR A 51 -5.52 8.00 -6.53
C THR A 51 -5.15 9.41 -6.99
N ALA A 52 -4.18 9.56 -7.91
CA ALA A 52 -3.83 10.84 -8.52
C ALA A 52 -4.93 11.38 -9.44
N ASN A 53 -5.70 10.51 -10.09
CA ASN A 53 -6.66 10.90 -11.13
C ASN A 53 -8.13 10.91 -10.66
N ILE A 54 -8.46 10.33 -9.51
CA ILE A 54 -9.82 10.37 -8.97
C ILE A 54 -10.10 11.76 -8.34
N PRO A 55 -11.08 12.53 -8.85
CA PRO A 55 -11.48 13.79 -8.24
C PRO A 55 -12.06 13.57 -6.83
N GLY A 56 -11.77 14.48 -5.90
CA GLY A 56 -12.25 14.39 -4.51
C GLY A 56 -11.68 13.21 -3.72
N TRP A 57 -10.54 12.63 -4.16
CA TRP A 57 -9.95 11.47 -3.48
C TRP A 57 -9.57 11.71 -2.02
N ASP A 58 -9.23 12.93 -1.63
CA ASP A 58 -8.87 13.26 -0.23
C ASP A 58 -10.08 13.67 0.61
N ASP A 59 -11.27 13.79 0.00
CA ASP A 59 -12.44 14.29 0.69
C ASP A 59 -12.89 13.22 1.70
N GLU A 60 -12.72 13.50 2.99
CA GLU A 60 -13.33 12.71 4.04
C GLU A 60 -14.85 12.79 3.86
N ARG A 61 -15.49 11.65 3.59
CA ARG A 61 -16.95 11.54 3.48
C ARG A 61 -17.64 11.81 4.80
#